data_AF-A0A1N7FK39-F1
#
_entry.id   AF-A0A1N7FK39-F1
#
_cell.length_a   1.000
_cell.length_b   1.000
_cell.length_c   1.000
_cell.angle_alpha   90.00
_cell.angle_beta   90.00
_cell.angle_gamma   90.00
#
_symmetry.space_group_name_H-M   'P 1'
#
loop_
_entity.id
_entity.type
_entity.pdbx_description
1 polymer ?
#
loop_
_entity_poly.entity_id
_entity_poly.type
_entity_poly.pdbx_seq_one_letter_code
_entity_poly.pdbx_strand_id
1 'polypeptide(L)'
;MSTIPRRKLLYGLSALTGIGSLSFAARVGIPSISDSESSSDSSSGARGGEFDPAVDGFGFDNFSTPSEPPEPSALLSARDVREYLIASESSVVQPVEANAGFDRSIGAIADELHANANRLFGIRGFCFGIAMASQWYFEAPSAVPLEHDSVSEITDVDEPLEESSSPVREDIERFHRSQFLYPETWAERWVLLRPEFIDYQQQASEIRSAIDTIGSAGVTISGSDVLDGHYLLLYDYDADDDSITFTAYDPNDDADEHAELDEPHTIGIDTTRGEPLMGTYEGEYDRFLFTDTDRSVRQNVEST
;
A
#
# COMPACT_ATOMS: atom_id res chain seq x y z
N MET A 1 11.26 35.96 10.54
CA MET A 1 11.56 35.42 11.90
C MET A 1 10.51 34.34 12.15
N SER A 2 10.77 33.05 12.33
CA SER A 2 11.97 32.29 12.69
C SER A 2 11.85 30.91 12.04
N THR A 3 12.84 30.50 11.24
CA THR A 3 12.99 29.12 10.74
C THR A 3 13.41 28.21 11.90
N ILE A 4 12.64 27.15 12.16
CA ILE A 4 12.95 26.15 13.18
C ILE A 4 13.96 25.15 12.59
N PRO A 5 15.12 24.92 13.22
CA PRO A 5 16.18 24.09 12.62
C PRO A 5 15.89 22.58 12.76
N ARG A 6 16.23 21.85 11.69
CA ARG A 6 16.11 20.39 11.40
C ARG A 6 16.64 19.38 12.46
N ARG A 7 17.00 19.80 13.69
CA ARG A 7 17.70 18.95 14.68
C ARG A 7 16.86 18.51 15.89
N LYS A 8 15.55 18.79 15.92
CA LYS A 8 14.72 18.47 17.10
C LYS A 8 13.75 17.30 16.95
N LEU A 9 13.59 16.71 15.76
CA LEU A 9 12.76 15.52 15.57
C LEU A 9 13.46 14.21 15.96
N LEU A 10 14.79 14.22 16.16
CA LEU A 10 15.59 13.03 16.47
C LEU A 10 15.75 12.70 17.97
N TYR A 11 15.07 13.41 18.88
CA TYR A 11 15.21 13.18 20.33
C TYR A 11 14.07 12.36 20.96
N GLY A 12 13.08 11.90 20.18
CA GLY A 12 12.00 11.04 20.69
C GLY A 12 12.36 9.57 20.93
N LEU A 13 13.43 9.07 20.31
CA LEU A 13 13.84 7.64 20.37
C LEU A 13 15.18 7.39 21.10
N SER A 14 15.77 8.41 21.73
CA SER A 14 17.07 8.30 22.40
C SER A 14 16.95 8.16 23.92
N ALA A 15 16.49 7.00 24.41
CA ALA A 15 16.64 6.65 25.83
C ALA A 15 16.63 5.13 26.11
N LEU A 16 17.34 4.31 25.34
CA LEU A 16 17.76 2.98 25.77
C LEU A 16 19.20 2.70 25.29
N THR A 17 20.17 3.37 25.92
CA THR A 17 21.57 2.91 25.92
C THR A 17 21.69 1.68 26.81
N GLY A 18 21.45 0.51 26.22
CA GLY A 18 21.95 -0.78 26.69
C GLY A 18 22.90 -1.33 25.64
N ILE A 19 24.18 -1.49 25.99
CA ILE A 19 25.22 -2.02 25.11
C ILE A 19 24.88 -3.48 24.78
N GLY A 20 24.42 -3.71 23.56
CA GLY A 20 24.24 -5.03 22.95
C GLY A 20 24.45 -4.88 21.45
N SER A 21 25.58 -5.36 20.95
CA SER A 21 25.94 -5.31 19.54
C SER A 21 24.98 -6.21 18.74
N LEU A 22 23.90 -5.65 18.19
CA LEU A 22 23.03 -6.37 17.25
C LEU A 22 23.72 -6.34 15.88
N SER A 23 24.39 -7.43 15.55
CA SER A 23 24.84 -7.71 14.19
C SER A 23 23.61 -8.20 13.40
N PHE A 24 23.05 -7.34 12.56
CA PHE A 24 22.00 -7.73 11.62
C PHE A 24 22.67 -8.46 10.46
N ALA A 25 22.86 -9.77 10.59
CA ALA A 25 23.18 -10.63 9.46
C ALA A 25 21.85 -11.02 8.80
N ALA A 26 21.41 -10.23 7.83
CA ALA A 26 20.34 -10.60 6.92
C ALA A 26 20.82 -11.81 6.10
N ARG A 27 20.56 -13.01 6.60
CA ARG A 27 20.70 -14.25 5.84
C ARG A 27 19.33 -14.53 5.23
N VAL A 28 19.08 -13.91 4.07
CA VAL A 28 17.95 -14.28 3.21
C VAL A 28 18.25 -15.67 2.67
N GLY A 29 17.75 -16.69 3.37
CA GLY A 29 17.75 -18.06 2.87
C GLY A 29 16.56 -18.22 1.94
N ILE A 30 16.76 -17.93 0.65
CA ILE A 30 15.79 -18.28 -0.40
C ILE A 30 15.80 -19.81 -0.52
N PRO A 31 14.69 -20.52 -0.28
CA PRO A 31 14.55 -21.86 -0.80
C PRO A 31 14.46 -21.72 -2.32
N SER A 32 15.49 -22.20 -3.02
CA SER A 32 15.44 -22.40 -4.47
C SER A 32 14.28 -23.36 -4.77
N ILE A 33 13.16 -22.81 -5.24
CA ILE A 33 12.06 -23.59 -5.78
C ILE A 33 12.49 -23.98 -7.19
N SER A 34 12.90 -25.23 -7.28
CA SER A 34 13.23 -25.94 -8.52
C SER A 34 12.00 -25.96 -9.43
N ASP A 35 12.21 -25.66 -10.70
CA ASP A 35 11.25 -25.86 -11.79
C ASP A 35 10.61 -27.25 -11.67
N SER A 36 9.30 -27.25 -11.49
CA SER A 36 8.45 -28.43 -11.66
C SER A 36 7.16 -27.95 -12.28
N GLU A 37 7.11 -28.09 -13.61
CA GLU A 37 5.91 -27.98 -14.42
C GLU A 37 4.84 -28.92 -13.85
N SER A 38 3.94 -28.36 -13.05
CA SER A 38 2.71 -29.04 -12.60
C SER A 38 1.54 -28.17 -13.03
N SER A 39 0.95 -28.56 -14.16
CA SER A 39 -0.29 -28.01 -14.68
C SER A 39 -1.41 -28.30 -13.69
N SER A 40 -1.77 -27.29 -12.88
CA SER A 40 -2.97 -27.29 -12.05
C SER A 40 -3.89 -26.18 -12.55
N ASP A 41 -4.91 -26.60 -13.31
CA ASP A 41 -6.12 -25.85 -13.61
C ASP A 41 -6.75 -25.36 -12.30
N SER A 42 -6.68 -24.04 -12.06
CA SER A 42 -7.49 -23.34 -11.08
C SER A 42 -8.49 -22.47 -11.84
N SER A 43 -9.74 -22.91 -11.84
CA SER A 43 -10.94 -22.17 -12.29
C SER A 43 -11.00 -20.77 -11.64
N SER A 44 -10.80 -19.70 -12.41
CA SER A 44 -11.79 -18.91 -13.17
C SER A 44 -12.51 -17.83 -12.35
N GLY A 45 -12.03 -16.59 -12.47
CA GLY A 45 -12.66 -15.38 -11.95
C GLY A 45 -11.97 -14.10 -12.46
N ALA A 46 -10.64 -14.07 -12.46
CA ALA A 46 -9.89 -12.98 -13.08
C ALA A 46 -10.17 -12.95 -14.58
N ARG A 47 -10.63 -11.80 -15.11
CA ARG A 47 -10.46 -11.51 -16.54
C ARG A 47 -8.96 -11.65 -16.79
N GLY A 48 -8.55 -12.54 -17.70
CA GLY A 48 -7.14 -12.68 -18.09
C GLY A 48 -6.65 -11.49 -18.93
N GLY A 49 -6.90 -10.28 -18.44
CA GLY A 49 -6.56 -9.00 -19.05
C GLY A 49 -5.67 -8.18 -18.13
N GLU A 50 -5.27 -7.02 -18.62
CA GLU A 50 -4.48 -6.02 -17.90
C GLU A 50 -5.44 -5.09 -17.14
N PHE A 51 -5.01 -4.53 -16.01
CA PHE A 51 -5.78 -3.52 -15.30
C PHE A 51 -5.81 -2.25 -16.15
N ASP A 52 -7.01 -1.78 -16.50
CA ASP A 52 -7.20 -0.56 -17.30
C ASP A 52 -7.78 0.55 -16.42
N PRO A 53 -7.02 1.59 -16.04
CA PRO A 53 -7.53 2.67 -15.20
C PRO A 53 -8.80 3.35 -15.69
N ALA A 54 -9.03 3.39 -17.01
CA ALA A 54 -10.22 3.99 -17.60
C ALA A 54 -11.50 3.14 -17.42
N VAL A 55 -11.36 1.87 -17.01
CA VAL A 55 -12.47 0.91 -16.86
C VAL A 55 -12.53 0.37 -15.42
N ASP A 56 -11.38 0.05 -14.87
CA ASP A 56 -11.18 -0.60 -13.56
C ASP A 56 -10.83 0.42 -12.45
N GLY A 57 -10.53 1.67 -12.82
CA GLY A 57 -10.49 2.81 -11.89
C GLY A 57 -11.88 3.33 -11.57
N PHE A 58 -12.02 4.06 -10.47
CA PHE A 58 -13.29 4.69 -10.10
C PHE A 58 -13.58 5.93 -10.94
N GLY A 59 -14.86 6.20 -11.22
CA GLY A 59 -15.34 7.43 -11.87
C GLY A 59 -15.38 8.64 -10.93
N PHE A 60 -14.66 8.60 -9.81
CA PHE A 60 -14.48 9.72 -8.88
C PHE A 60 -13.03 9.76 -8.38
N ASP A 61 -12.53 10.95 -8.10
CA ASP A 61 -11.19 11.16 -7.56
C ASP A 61 -11.15 11.00 -6.02
N ASN A 62 -9.97 10.64 -5.52
CA ASN A 62 -9.69 10.45 -4.10
C ASN A 62 -10.05 11.64 -3.19
N PHE A 63 -10.07 12.86 -3.73
CA PHE A 63 -10.38 14.06 -2.97
C PHE A 63 -11.85 14.48 -3.02
N SER A 64 -12.67 13.90 -3.90
CA SER A 64 -14.09 14.22 -3.96
C SER A 64 -14.89 13.72 -2.78
N THR A 65 -14.45 12.64 -2.11
CA THR A 65 -15.41 11.91 -1.28
C THR A 65 -14.83 11.25 -0.02
N PRO A 66 -15.05 11.86 1.16
CA PRO A 66 -15.70 13.15 1.44
C PRO A 66 -14.71 14.31 1.59
N SER A 67 -15.15 15.52 1.20
CA SER A 67 -14.39 16.78 1.30
C SER A 67 -14.02 17.17 2.74
N GLU A 68 -14.74 16.59 3.71
CA GLU A 68 -14.32 16.47 5.08
C GLU A 68 -14.09 14.98 5.36
N PRO A 69 -12.95 14.58 5.95
CA PRO A 69 -12.70 13.18 6.28
C PRO A 69 -13.90 12.63 7.06
N PRO A 70 -14.49 11.51 6.62
CA PRO A 70 -15.68 11.01 7.26
C PRO A 70 -15.31 10.60 8.69
N GLU A 71 -16.21 10.81 9.63
CA GLU A 71 -16.12 10.08 10.89
C GLU A 71 -16.07 8.59 10.52
N PRO A 72 -14.96 7.89 10.79
CA PRO A 72 -14.77 6.54 10.28
C PRO A 72 -15.93 5.67 10.75
N SER A 73 -16.56 4.94 9.82
CA SER A 73 -17.68 4.03 10.10
C SER A 73 -17.42 3.08 11.28
N ALA A 74 -16.14 2.75 11.52
CA ALA A 74 -15.63 2.24 12.78
C ALA A 74 -14.20 2.76 13.01
N LEU A 75 -13.97 3.44 14.13
CA LEU A 75 -12.61 3.69 14.63
C LEU A 75 -11.96 2.33 14.94
N LEU A 76 -10.70 2.15 14.54
CA LEU A 76 -9.90 1.04 15.04
C LEU A 76 -9.89 1.14 16.56
N SER A 77 -10.26 0.11 17.30
CA SER A 77 -10.07 0.18 18.75
C SER A 77 -8.60 -0.08 19.07
N ALA A 78 -8.03 0.66 20.01
CA ALA A 78 -6.69 0.36 20.54
C ALA A 78 -6.59 -1.09 21.06
N ARG A 79 -7.73 -1.69 21.41
CA ARG A 79 -7.85 -3.10 21.76
C ARG A 79 -7.65 -4.01 20.56
N ASP A 80 -8.26 -3.75 19.41
CA ASP A 80 -8.14 -4.59 18.21
C ASP A 80 -6.72 -4.56 17.67
N VAL A 81 -6.10 -3.37 17.61
CA VAL A 81 -4.68 -3.20 17.24
C VAL A 81 -3.78 -4.01 18.19
N ARG A 82 -4.06 -3.96 19.49
CA ARG A 82 -3.29 -4.71 20.49
C ARG A 82 -3.50 -6.22 20.41
N GLU A 83 -4.74 -6.68 20.27
CA GLU A 83 -5.07 -8.10 20.15
C GLU A 83 -4.44 -8.69 18.88
N TYR A 84 -4.45 -7.93 17.78
CA TYR A 84 -3.76 -8.29 16.55
C TYR A 84 -2.24 -8.37 16.78
N LEU A 85 -1.60 -7.34 17.34
CA LEU A 85 -0.15 -7.33 17.59
C LEU A 85 0.29 -8.52 18.45
N ILE A 86 -0.49 -8.87 19.48
CA ILE A 86 -0.24 -10.06 20.32
C ILE A 86 -0.43 -11.35 19.52
N ALA A 87 -1.42 -11.43 18.64
CA ALA A 87 -1.64 -12.61 17.80
C ALA A 87 -0.55 -12.78 16.71
N SER A 88 0.00 -11.67 16.19
CA SER A 88 1.04 -11.63 15.15
C SER A 88 2.45 -11.99 15.64
N GLU A 89 2.65 -12.23 16.95
CA GLU A 89 3.93 -12.63 17.58
C GLU A 89 4.59 -13.90 17.02
N SER A 90 4.02 -14.54 16.00
CA SER A 90 4.62 -15.71 15.35
C SER A 90 5.49 -15.39 14.12
N SER A 91 5.44 -14.18 13.55
CA SER A 91 6.11 -13.86 12.27
C SER A 91 7.10 -12.67 12.29
N VAL A 92 6.87 -11.62 13.08
CA VAL A 92 7.61 -10.34 12.89
C VAL A 92 8.63 -10.02 14.00
N VAL A 93 8.49 -10.60 15.21
CA VAL A 93 9.35 -10.27 16.35
C VAL A 93 9.89 -11.55 16.97
N GLN A 94 11.18 -11.86 16.79
CA GLN A 94 11.80 -12.90 17.60
C GLN A 94 11.70 -12.55 19.09
N PRO A 95 11.50 -13.55 19.97
CA PRO A 95 11.04 -13.33 21.33
C PRO A 95 12.12 -12.61 22.14
N VAL A 96 11.91 -11.31 22.36
CA VAL A 96 12.54 -10.63 23.48
C VAL A 96 11.85 -11.20 24.71
N GLU A 97 12.60 -11.96 25.52
CA GLU A 97 12.14 -12.65 26.72
C GLU A 97 10.94 -11.96 27.39
N ALA A 98 9.81 -12.69 27.43
CA ALA A 98 8.52 -12.28 27.98
C ALA A 98 8.67 -11.71 29.40
N ASN A 99 8.93 -10.41 29.47
CA ASN A 99 8.97 -9.62 30.68
C ASN A 99 7.80 -8.64 30.63
N ALA A 100 7.24 -8.29 31.78
CA ALA A 100 6.15 -7.29 31.94
C ALA A 100 6.47 -5.86 31.40
N GLY A 101 7.61 -5.69 30.73
CA GLY A 101 7.93 -4.53 29.90
C GLY A 101 7.41 -4.66 28.46
N PHE A 102 7.32 -5.88 27.91
CA PHE A 102 6.86 -6.15 26.56
C PHE A 102 5.38 -5.80 26.36
N ASP A 103 4.50 -6.19 27.30
CA ASP A 103 3.09 -5.78 27.30
C ASP A 103 2.91 -4.25 27.33
N ARG A 104 3.84 -3.54 27.99
CA ARG A 104 3.85 -2.06 28.04
C ARG A 104 4.38 -1.45 26.75
N SER A 105 5.37 -2.08 26.12
CA SER A 105 5.89 -1.68 24.82
C SER A 105 4.85 -1.91 23.71
N ILE A 106 4.16 -3.05 23.69
CA ILE A 106 3.03 -3.30 22.77
C ILE A 106 1.90 -2.32 23.02
N GLY A 107 1.57 -2.01 24.28
CA GLY A 107 0.57 -0.99 24.58
C GLY A 107 0.92 0.37 23.97
N ALA A 108 2.17 0.83 24.13
CA ALA A 108 2.62 2.10 23.56
C ALA A 108 2.66 2.09 22.02
N ILE A 109 3.09 0.98 21.41
CA ILE A 109 3.09 0.81 19.95
C ILE A 109 1.65 0.79 19.42
N ALA A 110 0.74 0.06 20.09
CA ALA A 110 -0.67 0.01 19.73
C ALA A 110 -1.33 1.38 19.87
N ASP A 111 -1.03 2.14 20.93
CA ASP A 111 -1.55 3.49 21.12
C ASP A 111 -1.02 4.47 20.06
N GLU A 112 0.26 4.35 19.67
CA GLU A 112 0.88 5.18 18.63
C GLU A 112 0.38 4.82 17.23
N LEU A 113 0.26 3.53 16.91
CA LEU A 113 -0.36 3.05 15.66
C LEU A 113 -1.82 3.47 15.58
N HIS A 114 -2.59 3.33 16.67
CA HIS A 114 -3.97 3.78 16.75
C HIS A 114 -4.09 5.30 16.57
N ALA A 115 -3.23 6.09 17.22
CA ALA A 115 -3.21 7.54 17.05
C ALA A 115 -2.81 7.95 15.63
N ASN A 116 -1.81 7.29 15.03
CA ASN A 116 -1.37 7.57 13.67
C ASN A 116 -2.40 7.14 12.63
N ALA A 117 -3.02 5.97 12.80
CA ALA A 117 -4.12 5.53 11.95
C ALA A 117 -5.24 6.56 11.97
N ASN A 118 -5.79 6.90 13.14
CA ASN A 118 -6.86 7.89 13.25
C ASN A 118 -6.46 9.28 12.73
N ARG A 119 -5.18 9.66 12.86
CA ARG A 119 -4.66 10.92 12.30
C ARG A 119 -4.54 10.86 10.78
N LEU A 120 -4.07 9.77 10.20
CA LEU A 120 -3.83 9.64 8.75
C LEU A 120 -5.15 9.43 7.99
N PHE A 121 -6.08 8.65 8.58
CA PHE A 121 -7.47 8.53 8.14
C PHE A 121 -8.17 9.88 7.95
N GLY A 122 -7.83 10.86 8.81
CA GLY A 122 -8.57 12.11 8.94
C GLY A 122 -7.97 13.31 8.22
N ILE A 123 -6.92 13.18 7.39
CA ILE A 123 -6.23 14.39 6.89
C ILE A 123 -5.81 14.30 5.41
N ARG A 124 -5.64 13.11 4.81
CA ARG A 124 -4.96 12.98 3.51
C ARG A 124 -5.51 11.85 2.62
N GLY A 125 -6.77 11.97 2.22
CA GLY A 125 -7.41 11.08 1.23
C GLY A 125 -7.40 9.59 1.59
N PHE A 126 -8.03 8.78 0.74
CA PHE A 126 -8.13 7.33 0.81
C PHE A 126 -7.31 6.61 -0.27
N CYS A 127 -6.22 7.17 -0.79
CA CYS A 127 -5.51 6.65 -1.97
C CYS A 127 -5.19 5.15 -1.89
N PHE A 128 -4.69 4.67 -0.73
CA PHE A 128 -4.48 3.24 -0.49
C PHE A 128 -5.79 2.43 -0.61
N GLY A 129 -6.87 2.91 0.01
CA GLY A 129 -8.16 2.22 0.00
C GLY A 129 -8.78 2.15 -1.40
N ILE A 130 -8.70 3.25 -2.15
CA ILE A 130 -9.21 3.36 -3.51
C ILE A 130 -8.43 2.43 -4.44
N ALA A 131 -7.10 2.53 -4.49
CA ALA A 131 -6.29 1.63 -5.30
C ALA A 131 -6.55 0.15 -4.95
N MET A 132 -6.59 -0.21 -3.66
CA MET A 132 -6.83 -1.60 -3.27
C MET A 132 -8.25 -2.08 -3.61
N ALA A 133 -9.26 -1.21 -3.51
CA ALA A 133 -10.63 -1.53 -3.92
C ALA A 133 -10.73 -1.68 -5.46
N SER A 134 -10.14 -0.78 -6.24
CA SER A 134 -10.07 -0.89 -7.71
C SER A 134 -9.42 -2.20 -8.14
N GLN A 135 -8.26 -2.55 -7.57
CA GLN A 135 -7.60 -3.83 -7.85
C GLN A 135 -8.48 -5.02 -7.47
N TRP A 136 -9.16 -4.96 -6.33
CA TRP A 136 -10.05 -6.04 -5.90
C TRP A 136 -11.22 -6.25 -6.86
N TYR A 137 -11.88 -5.17 -7.28
CA TYR A 137 -12.99 -5.25 -8.22
C TYR A 137 -12.56 -5.74 -9.60
N PHE A 138 -11.36 -5.37 -10.06
CA PHE A 138 -10.77 -5.93 -11.27
C PHE A 138 -10.53 -7.45 -11.16
N GLU A 139 -9.94 -7.92 -10.06
CA GLU A 139 -9.66 -9.34 -9.83
C GLU A 139 -10.93 -10.16 -9.57
N ALA A 140 -11.95 -9.54 -8.97
CA ALA A 140 -13.24 -10.13 -8.64
C ALA A 140 -14.41 -9.24 -9.10
N PRO A 141 -14.74 -9.21 -10.40
CA PRO A 141 -15.79 -8.33 -10.94
C PRO A 141 -17.18 -8.52 -10.31
N SER A 142 -17.45 -9.70 -9.73
CA SER A 142 -18.69 -9.96 -8.99
C SER A 142 -18.79 -9.22 -7.64
N ALA A 143 -17.71 -8.58 -7.18
CA ALA A 143 -17.68 -7.79 -5.96
C ALA A 143 -18.08 -6.32 -6.21
N VAL A 144 -18.12 -5.87 -7.47
CA VAL A 144 -18.60 -4.54 -7.85
C VAL A 144 -20.05 -4.37 -7.35
N PRO A 145 -20.35 -3.34 -6.54
CA PRO A 145 -21.71 -3.08 -6.10
C PRO A 145 -22.63 -2.73 -7.28
N LEU A 146 -23.90 -3.14 -7.21
CA LEU A 146 -24.89 -3.03 -8.29
C LEU A 146 -24.50 -3.78 -9.59
N GLU A 147 -25.42 -3.83 -10.55
CA GLU A 147 -25.17 -4.36 -11.90
C GLU A 147 -24.39 -3.33 -12.76
N HIS A 148 -23.37 -2.67 -12.22
CA HIS A 148 -22.46 -1.85 -13.03
C HIS A 148 -21.63 -2.76 -13.94
N ASP A 149 -21.45 -2.35 -15.20
CA ASP A 149 -20.66 -3.12 -16.16
C ASP A 149 -19.14 -2.92 -15.93
N SER A 150 -18.75 -1.86 -15.20
CA SER A 150 -17.37 -1.53 -14.84
C SER A 150 -17.26 -0.66 -13.59
N VAL A 151 -16.06 -0.56 -13.00
CA VAL A 151 -15.78 0.28 -11.82
C VAL A 151 -15.86 1.76 -12.16
N SER A 152 -15.47 2.13 -13.39
CA SER A 152 -15.53 3.52 -13.89
C SER A 152 -16.93 4.14 -13.87
N GLU A 153 -17.99 3.32 -13.87
CA GLU A 153 -19.37 3.79 -13.79
C GLU A 153 -19.78 4.25 -12.39
N ILE A 154 -19.00 3.92 -11.37
CA ILE A 154 -19.23 4.34 -9.99
C ILE A 154 -18.69 5.77 -9.86
N THR A 155 -19.60 6.75 -9.80
CA THR A 155 -19.26 8.18 -9.82
C THR A 155 -19.32 8.86 -8.44
N ASP A 156 -19.74 8.13 -7.41
CA ASP A 156 -19.80 8.61 -6.03
C ASP A 156 -19.43 7.48 -5.07
N VAL A 157 -18.62 7.78 -4.06
CA VAL A 157 -18.18 6.79 -3.06
C VAL A 157 -19.33 6.18 -2.26
N ASP A 158 -20.44 6.92 -2.12
CA ASP A 158 -21.64 6.48 -1.43
C ASP A 158 -22.59 5.67 -2.33
N GLU A 159 -22.24 5.47 -3.60
CA GLU A 159 -22.95 4.51 -4.44
C GLU A 159 -22.69 3.06 -3.97
N PRO A 160 -23.72 2.20 -4.00
CA PRO A 160 -25.14 2.50 -4.17
C PRO A 160 -25.78 3.26 -3.00
N LEU A 161 -26.63 4.24 -3.31
CA LEU A 161 -27.40 5.02 -2.32
C LEU A 161 -28.58 4.25 -1.69
N GLU A 162 -28.83 3.00 -2.11
CA GLU A 162 -29.92 2.17 -1.62
C GLU A 162 -29.56 1.52 -0.27
N GLU A 163 -30.42 1.64 0.76
CA GLU A 163 -30.17 1.12 2.11
C GLU A 163 -29.90 -0.40 2.19
N SER A 164 -30.23 -1.17 1.15
CA SER A 164 -30.07 -2.63 1.11
C SER A 164 -28.70 -3.10 0.59
N SER A 165 -27.85 -2.20 0.13
CA SER A 165 -26.54 -2.50 -0.45
C SER A 165 -25.43 -1.75 0.28
N SER A 166 -24.31 -2.41 0.52
CA SER A 166 -23.12 -1.77 1.09
C SER A 166 -22.53 -0.79 0.06
N PRO A 167 -22.34 0.49 0.42
CA PRO A 167 -21.64 1.45 -0.44
C PRO A 167 -20.19 1.06 -0.66
N VAL A 168 -19.63 1.48 -1.79
CA VAL A 168 -18.21 1.31 -2.13
C VAL A 168 -17.30 1.93 -1.07
N ARG A 169 -17.76 3.00 -0.40
CA ARG A 169 -17.08 3.61 0.76
C ARG A 169 -16.68 2.58 1.82
N GLU A 170 -17.55 1.61 2.13
CA GLU A 170 -17.25 0.60 3.15
C GLU A 170 -16.04 -0.25 2.76
N ASP A 171 -15.91 -0.60 1.47
CA ASP A 171 -14.80 -1.37 0.94
C ASP A 171 -13.51 -0.55 0.93
N ILE A 172 -13.57 0.70 0.45
CA ILE A 172 -12.44 1.64 0.46
C ILE A 172 -11.94 1.87 1.88
N GLU A 173 -12.83 2.16 2.83
CA GLU A 173 -12.46 2.37 4.23
C GLU A 173 -11.88 1.09 4.83
N ARG A 174 -12.44 -0.08 4.51
CA ARG A 174 -11.96 -1.37 5.01
C ARG A 174 -10.53 -1.65 4.54
N PHE A 175 -10.23 -1.47 3.25
CA PHE A 175 -8.85 -1.59 2.75
C PHE A 175 -7.95 -0.50 3.28
N HIS A 176 -8.40 0.75 3.34
CA HIS A 176 -7.58 1.82 3.92
C HIS A 176 -7.22 1.51 5.39
N ARG A 177 -8.08 0.82 6.14
CA ARG A 177 -7.83 0.42 7.55
C ARG A 177 -6.80 -0.69 7.64
N SER A 178 -6.78 -1.58 6.66
CA SER A 178 -5.90 -2.73 6.68
C SER A 178 -4.43 -2.33 6.63
N GLN A 179 -4.05 -1.23 5.97
CA GLN A 179 -2.67 -0.75 6.01
C GLN A 179 -2.19 -0.40 7.44
N PHE A 180 -3.11 -0.16 8.38
CA PHE A 180 -2.84 0.16 9.78
C PHE A 180 -2.98 -1.02 10.73
N LEU A 181 -3.81 -1.99 10.35
CA LEU A 181 -4.15 -3.14 11.20
C LEU A 181 -3.13 -4.27 11.11
N TYR A 182 -2.39 -4.36 10.02
CA TYR A 182 -1.44 -5.44 9.76
C TYR A 182 -0.02 -4.90 10.02
N PRO A 183 0.62 -5.21 11.16
CA PRO A 183 1.96 -4.71 11.52
C PRO A 183 3.03 -5.01 10.49
N GLU A 184 2.85 -6.06 9.67
CA GLU A 184 3.72 -6.41 8.55
C GLU A 184 3.81 -5.26 7.53
N THR A 185 2.69 -4.61 7.20
CA THR A 185 2.66 -3.49 6.22
C THR A 185 3.49 -2.31 6.71
N TRP A 186 3.45 -2.05 8.02
CA TRP A 186 4.25 -1.02 8.68
C TRP A 186 5.72 -1.42 8.76
N ALA A 187 5.98 -2.67 9.15
CA ALA A 187 7.33 -3.19 9.33
C ALA A 187 8.16 -3.07 8.04
N GLU A 188 7.55 -3.36 6.89
CA GLU A 188 8.23 -3.28 5.59
C GLU A 188 8.42 -1.83 5.12
N ARG A 189 7.46 -0.96 5.40
CA ARG A 189 7.56 0.48 5.08
C ARG A 189 8.63 1.22 5.89
N TRP A 190 9.20 0.62 6.95
CA TRP A 190 10.38 1.19 7.63
C TRP A 190 11.57 1.41 6.70
N VAL A 191 11.67 0.64 5.62
CA VAL A 191 12.74 0.82 4.63
C VAL A 191 12.65 2.20 3.94
N LEU A 192 11.47 2.81 3.84
CA LEU A 192 11.30 4.17 3.28
C LEU A 192 12.09 5.24 4.05
N LEU A 193 12.35 5.03 5.35
CA LEU A 193 13.18 5.91 6.18
C LEU A 193 14.69 5.78 5.89
N ARG A 194 15.09 4.70 5.21
CA ARG A 194 16.48 4.35 4.87
C ARG A 194 16.54 3.98 3.38
N PRO A 195 16.37 4.97 2.48
CA PRO A 195 16.26 4.72 1.04
C PRO A 195 17.48 4.00 0.47
N GLU A 196 18.64 4.11 1.11
CA GLU A 196 19.85 3.40 0.72
C GLU A 196 19.77 1.87 0.87
N PHE A 197 18.72 1.35 1.54
CA PHE A 197 18.47 -0.09 1.67
C PHE A 197 17.47 -0.63 0.63
N ILE A 198 16.93 0.25 -0.21
CA ILE A 198 15.98 -0.14 -1.25
C ILE A 198 16.77 -0.69 -2.45
N ASP A 199 16.55 -1.97 -2.77
CA ASP A 199 17.06 -2.58 -4.00
C ASP A 199 16.03 -2.41 -5.13
N TYR A 200 16.17 -1.33 -5.89
CA TYR A 200 15.25 -1.04 -6.99
C TYR A 200 15.31 -2.08 -8.10
N GLN A 201 16.47 -2.67 -8.39
CA GLN A 201 16.57 -3.70 -9.44
C GLN A 201 15.77 -4.95 -9.05
N GLN A 202 15.84 -5.35 -7.79
CA GLN A 202 15.00 -6.42 -7.26
C GLN A 202 13.52 -6.04 -7.36
N GLN A 203 13.13 -4.85 -6.89
CA GLN A 203 11.74 -4.38 -6.98
C GLN A 203 11.22 -4.39 -8.42
N ALA A 204 12.02 -3.99 -9.41
CA ALA A 204 11.62 -4.03 -10.82
C ALA A 204 11.24 -5.44 -11.27
N SER A 205 11.97 -6.45 -10.80
CA SER A 205 11.68 -7.84 -11.14
C SER A 205 10.39 -8.32 -10.49
N GLU A 206 10.17 -7.93 -9.23
CA GLU A 206 8.99 -8.33 -8.46
C GLU A 206 7.73 -7.63 -8.97
N ILE A 207 7.81 -6.32 -9.25
CA ILE A 207 6.72 -5.53 -9.86
C ILE A 207 6.31 -6.12 -11.21
N ARG A 208 7.26 -6.40 -12.12
CA ARG A 208 6.94 -7.02 -13.42
C ARG A 208 6.25 -8.37 -13.25
N SER A 209 6.75 -9.20 -12.34
CA SER A 209 6.13 -10.49 -12.05
C SER A 209 4.70 -10.34 -11.51
N ALA A 210 4.46 -9.33 -10.68
CA ALA A 210 3.13 -9.03 -10.16
C ALA A 210 2.20 -8.53 -11.28
N ILE A 211 2.63 -7.60 -12.12
CA ILE A 211 1.87 -7.13 -13.29
C ILE A 211 1.54 -8.31 -14.22
N ASP A 212 2.54 -9.11 -14.61
CA ASP A 212 2.34 -10.25 -15.53
C ASP A 212 1.37 -11.32 -14.97
N THR A 213 1.32 -11.48 -13.64
CA THR A 213 0.51 -12.53 -12.98
C THR A 213 -0.89 -12.04 -12.60
N ILE A 214 -1.00 -10.77 -12.23
CA ILE A 214 -2.17 -10.21 -11.54
C ILE A 214 -2.87 -9.18 -12.42
N GLY A 215 -2.12 -8.49 -13.29
CA GLY A 215 -2.57 -7.31 -14.04
C GLY A 215 -2.19 -5.98 -13.37
N SER A 216 -1.70 -5.99 -12.12
CA SER A 216 -1.22 -4.79 -11.44
C SER A 216 -0.32 -5.08 -10.22
N ALA A 217 0.41 -4.06 -9.75
CA ALA A 217 1.32 -4.10 -8.61
C ALA A 217 1.18 -2.84 -7.75
N GLY A 218 0.81 -2.99 -6.48
CA GLY A 218 0.66 -1.87 -5.54
C GLY A 218 2.00 -1.33 -5.03
N VAL A 219 2.19 -0.03 -5.09
CA VAL A 219 3.45 0.64 -4.72
C VAL A 219 3.19 1.87 -3.87
N THR A 220 3.98 2.03 -2.81
CA THR A 220 4.05 3.26 -2.03
C THR A 220 5.15 4.15 -2.58
N ILE A 221 4.82 5.39 -2.99
CA ILE A 221 5.80 6.43 -3.32
C ILE A 221 5.97 7.37 -2.13
N SER A 222 7.19 7.89 -1.92
CA SER A 222 7.50 8.78 -0.81
C SER A 222 8.57 9.81 -1.20
N GLY A 223 8.48 10.99 -0.59
CA GLY A 223 9.52 12.01 -0.66
C GLY A 223 10.37 12.05 0.62
N SER A 224 10.92 13.23 0.90
CA SER A 224 11.71 13.48 2.13
C SER A 224 10.90 13.42 3.43
N ASP A 225 9.58 13.62 3.36
CA ASP A 225 8.65 13.37 4.46
C ASP A 225 7.91 12.05 4.20
N VAL A 226 8.37 10.99 4.86
CA VAL A 226 7.79 9.64 4.67
C VAL A 226 6.36 9.49 5.19
N LEU A 227 5.89 10.46 5.98
CA LEU A 227 4.50 10.50 6.44
C LEU A 227 3.58 11.13 5.40
N ASP A 228 4.13 11.65 4.31
CA ASP A 228 3.43 12.17 3.13
C ASP A 228 3.65 11.23 1.94
N GLY A 229 3.47 9.94 2.18
CA GLY A 229 3.51 8.93 1.14
C GLY A 229 2.19 8.88 0.38
N HIS A 230 2.26 8.43 -0.87
CA HIS A 230 1.11 8.19 -1.73
C HIS A 230 1.13 6.74 -2.22
N TYR A 231 -0.03 6.19 -2.56
CA TYR A 231 -0.15 4.79 -2.98
C TYR A 231 -0.74 4.72 -4.38
N LEU A 232 -0.07 3.94 -5.23
CA LEU A 232 -0.37 3.78 -6.65
C LEU A 232 -0.57 2.30 -6.99
N LEU A 233 -1.25 2.00 -8.09
CA LEU A 233 -1.14 0.70 -8.75
C LEU A 233 -0.34 0.86 -10.05
N LEU A 234 0.71 0.08 -10.22
CA LEU A 234 1.40 -0.05 -11.49
C LEU A 234 0.69 -1.12 -12.31
N TYR A 235 0.38 -0.86 -13.58
CA TYR A 235 -0.43 -1.78 -14.40
C TYR A 235 0.24 -2.19 -15.72
N ASP A 236 1.20 -1.41 -16.20
CA ASP A 236 1.97 -1.72 -17.40
C ASP A 236 3.45 -1.37 -17.19
N TYR A 237 4.33 -1.86 -18.06
CA TYR A 237 5.73 -1.48 -18.08
C TYR A 237 6.38 -1.54 -19.46
N ASP A 238 7.28 -0.58 -19.70
CA ASP A 238 8.23 -0.61 -20.82
C ASP A 238 9.66 -0.78 -20.28
N ALA A 239 10.45 -1.60 -20.96
CA ALA A 239 11.82 -1.91 -20.58
C ALA A 239 12.77 -1.66 -21.76
N ASP A 240 13.64 -0.68 -21.58
CA ASP A 240 14.74 -0.35 -22.47
C ASP A 240 16.07 -0.88 -21.94
N ASP A 241 17.15 -0.71 -22.70
CA ASP A 241 18.50 -1.15 -22.33
C ASP A 241 18.99 -0.56 -21.00
N ASP A 242 18.59 0.67 -20.67
CA ASP A 242 19.09 1.44 -19.53
C ASP A 242 18.01 1.76 -18.49
N SER A 243 16.72 1.52 -18.76
CA SER A 243 15.63 1.88 -17.85
C SER A 243 14.45 0.93 -17.93
N ILE A 244 13.70 0.83 -16.83
CA ILE A 244 12.37 0.23 -16.81
C ILE A 244 11.41 1.29 -16.30
N THR A 245 10.35 1.56 -17.07
CA THR A 245 9.30 2.53 -16.74
C THR A 245 8.00 1.77 -16.53
N PHE A 246 7.28 2.10 -15.48
CA PHE A 246 6.00 1.53 -15.10
C PHE A 246 4.92 2.59 -15.25
N THR A 247 3.82 2.21 -15.87
CA THR A 247 2.62 3.06 -15.98
C THR A 247 1.80 2.90 -14.71
N ALA A 248 1.31 4.01 -14.17
CA ALA A 248 0.68 4.07 -12.85
C ALA A 248 -0.77 4.57 -12.91
N TYR A 249 -1.66 3.88 -12.21
CA TYR A 249 -2.96 4.38 -11.78
C TYR A 249 -2.74 5.23 -10.53
N ASP A 250 -3.05 6.52 -10.64
CA ASP A 250 -3.13 7.45 -9.53
C ASP A 250 -4.58 7.57 -9.06
N PRO A 251 -4.91 7.16 -7.83
CA PRO A 251 -6.26 7.30 -7.29
C PRO A 251 -6.75 8.76 -7.17
N ASN A 252 -5.85 9.74 -7.27
CA ASN A 252 -6.23 11.15 -7.26
C ASN A 252 -6.85 11.64 -8.57
N ASP A 253 -6.79 10.84 -9.61
CA ASP A 253 -7.44 11.12 -10.88
C ASP A 253 -8.54 10.08 -11.11
N ASP A 254 -9.70 10.53 -11.59
CA ASP A 254 -10.82 9.65 -11.93
C ASP A 254 -10.59 8.88 -13.25
N ALA A 255 -11.45 7.90 -13.53
CA ALA A 255 -11.36 7.08 -14.73
C ALA A 255 -11.44 7.87 -16.04
N ASP A 256 -12.21 8.97 -16.08
CA ASP A 256 -12.31 9.83 -17.26
C ASP A 256 -11.01 10.62 -17.46
N GLU A 257 -10.42 11.14 -16.37
CA GLU A 257 -9.12 11.80 -16.42
C GLU A 257 -8.03 10.85 -16.95
N HIS A 258 -7.96 9.61 -16.45
CA HIS A 258 -7.04 8.59 -16.98
C HIS A 258 -7.28 8.27 -18.46
N ALA A 259 -8.53 8.24 -18.92
CA ALA A 259 -8.88 8.00 -20.31
C ALA A 259 -8.47 9.16 -21.24
N GLU A 260 -8.41 10.38 -20.72
CA GLU A 260 -8.11 11.61 -21.46
C GLU A 260 -6.63 12.02 -21.40
N LEU A 261 -5.78 11.35 -20.62
CA LEU A 261 -4.35 11.65 -20.51
C LEU A 261 -3.62 11.44 -21.85
N ASP A 262 -2.99 12.51 -22.35
CA ASP A 262 -2.06 12.43 -23.48
C ASP A 262 -0.79 11.62 -23.12
N GLU A 263 -0.36 11.69 -21.86
CA GLU A 263 0.79 10.97 -21.29
C GLU A 263 0.39 10.39 -19.93
N PRO A 264 0.51 9.06 -19.71
CA PRO A 264 0.09 8.46 -18.45
C PRO A 264 1.09 8.76 -17.31
N HIS A 265 0.65 8.59 -16.07
CA HIS A 265 1.55 8.67 -14.92
C HIS A 265 2.58 7.57 -14.96
N THR A 266 3.82 7.91 -14.62
CA THR A 266 4.91 6.94 -14.65
C THR A 266 5.85 7.07 -13.46
N ILE A 267 6.37 5.93 -13.02
CA ILE A 267 7.59 5.82 -12.21
C ILE A 267 8.48 4.75 -12.85
N GLY A 268 9.72 4.62 -12.43
CA GLY A 268 10.65 3.73 -13.11
C GLY A 268 11.97 3.61 -12.37
N ILE A 269 12.93 2.97 -13.03
CA ILE A 269 14.26 2.71 -12.50
C ILE A 269 15.27 2.93 -13.61
N ASP A 270 16.33 3.68 -13.30
CA ASP A 270 17.55 3.68 -14.07
C ASP A 270 18.32 2.41 -13.72
N THR A 271 18.31 1.43 -14.61
CA THR A 271 18.92 0.11 -14.36
C THR A 271 20.45 0.18 -14.32
N THR A 272 21.05 1.22 -14.90
CA THR A 272 22.50 1.43 -14.91
C THR A 272 23.01 1.96 -13.57
N ARG A 273 22.19 2.79 -12.90
CA ARG A 273 22.52 3.40 -11.61
C ARG A 273 21.88 2.69 -10.41
N GLY A 274 20.82 1.93 -10.65
CA GLY A 274 19.99 1.35 -9.58
C GLY A 274 19.24 2.43 -8.81
N GLU A 275 18.85 3.52 -9.47
CA GLU A 275 18.18 4.67 -8.86
C GLU A 275 16.73 4.76 -9.34
N PRO A 276 15.80 5.25 -8.50
CA PRO A 276 14.42 5.43 -8.91
C PRO A 276 14.30 6.60 -9.89
N LEU A 277 13.44 6.45 -10.88
CA LEU A 277 12.97 7.51 -11.77
C LEU A 277 11.52 7.81 -11.36
N MET A 278 11.23 9.02 -10.90
CA MET A 278 9.88 9.32 -10.41
C MET A 278 8.94 9.85 -11.49
N GLY A 279 9.38 9.98 -12.75
CA GLY A 279 8.53 10.36 -13.89
C GLY A 279 7.66 11.59 -13.58
N THR A 280 6.34 11.43 -13.70
CA THR A 280 5.35 12.48 -13.43
C THR A 280 5.39 13.02 -11.99
N TYR A 281 5.94 12.23 -11.07
CA TYR A 281 6.06 12.54 -9.64
C TYR A 281 7.40 13.19 -9.25
N GLU A 282 8.27 13.48 -10.22
CA GLU A 282 9.58 14.08 -9.97
C GLU A 282 9.45 15.46 -9.28
N GLY A 283 10.21 15.64 -8.20
CA GLY A 283 10.25 16.88 -7.41
C GLY A 283 9.35 16.87 -6.17
N GLU A 284 8.36 15.99 -6.12
CA GLU A 284 7.54 15.74 -4.92
C GLU A 284 8.02 14.47 -4.19
N TYR A 285 8.24 13.40 -4.95
CA TYR A 285 8.69 12.11 -4.46
C TYR A 285 10.10 11.79 -4.95
N ASP A 286 10.83 10.95 -4.21
CA ASP A 286 12.22 10.57 -4.52
C ASP A 286 12.53 9.07 -4.30
N ARG A 287 11.53 8.28 -3.89
CA ARG A 287 11.64 6.83 -3.69
C ARG A 287 10.30 6.14 -3.85
N PHE A 288 10.34 4.84 -4.08
CA PHE A 288 9.16 3.99 -4.04
C PHE A 288 9.47 2.60 -3.44
N LEU A 289 8.43 1.97 -2.94
CA LEU A 289 8.47 0.65 -2.32
C LEU A 289 7.26 -0.18 -2.74
N PHE A 290 7.54 -1.28 -3.43
CA PHE A 290 6.67 -2.41 -3.67
C PHE A 290 6.77 -3.39 -2.50
N THR A 291 5.64 -3.96 -2.12
CA THR A 291 5.59 -5.10 -1.20
C THR A 291 4.44 -6.05 -1.53
N ASP A 292 4.74 -7.35 -1.55
CA ASP A 292 3.74 -8.43 -1.65
C ASP A 292 2.82 -8.52 -0.42
N THR A 293 3.21 -7.92 0.71
CA THR A 293 2.40 -7.91 1.94
C THR A 293 1.10 -7.15 1.74
N ASP A 294 1.09 -6.06 0.97
CA ASP A 294 -0.14 -5.30 0.72
C ASP A 294 -1.20 -6.18 0.02
N ARG A 295 -0.76 -7.04 -0.90
CA ARG A 295 -1.63 -8.06 -1.51
C ARG A 295 -2.11 -9.10 -0.51
N SER A 296 -1.21 -9.63 0.32
CA SER A 296 -1.57 -10.63 1.33
C SER A 296 -2.58 -10.07 2.33
N VAL A 297 -2.44 -8.80 2.70
CA VAL A 297 -3.39 -8.06 3.53
C VAL A 297 -4.75 -7.94 2.85
N ARG A 298 -4.78 -7.61 1.55
CA ARG A 298 -6.03 -7.60 0.76
C ARG A 298 -6.78 -8.92 0.84
N GLN A 299 -6.10 -10.03 0.56
CA GLN A 299 -6.69 -11.36 0.57
C GLN A 299 -7.24 -11.75 1.96
N ASN A 300 -6.57 -11.31 3.03
CA ASN A 300 -7.05 -11.51 4.40
C ASN A 300 -8.31 -10.67 4.69
N VAL A 301 -8.36 -9.43 4.18
CA VAL A 301 -9.54 -8.56 4.31
C VAL A 301 -10.74 -9.14 3.57
N GLU A 302 -10.56 -9.74 2.40
CA GLU A 302 -11.62 -10.40 1.63
C GLU A 302 -12.20 -11.64 2.33
N SER A 303 -11.39 -12.30 3.17
CA SER A 303 -11.76 -13.55 3.84
C SER A 303 -12.53 -13.35 5.15
N THR A 304 -12.71 -12.10 5.59
CA THR A 304 -13.31 -11.72 6.88
C THR A 304 -14.73 -11.20 6.71
#